data_AF-A0A8H9Z7P7-F1
#
_entry.id   AF-A0A8H9Z7P7-F1
#
_cell.length_a   1.000
_cell.length_b   1.000
_cell.length_c   1.000
_cell.angle_alpha   90.00
_cell.angle_beta   90.00
_cell.angle_gamma   90.00
#
_symmetry.space_group_name_H-M   'P 1'
#
loop_
_entity.id
_entity.type
_entity.pdbx_description
1 polymer ?
#
loop_
_entity_poly.entity_id
_entity_poly.type
_entity_poly.pdbx_seq_one_letter_code
_entity_poly.pdbx_strand_id
1 'polypeptide(L)' 'MASELTPFKIADLLDSEAAIQEYLSQVLVEGDADEIIRAQSHVQVARLHNTER' A
#
# COMPACT_ATOMS: atom_id res chain seq x y z
N MET A 1 2.70 -25.03 18.70
CA MET A 1 3.52 -24.44 17.62
C MET A 1 3.12 -22.99 17.51
N ALA A 2 4.00 -22.05 17.83
CA ALA A 2 3.76 -20.62 17.61
C ALA A 2 4.33 -20.26 16.22
N SER A 3 3.50 -19.71 15.34
CA SER A 3 3.96 -19.22 14.04
C SER A 3 4.58 -17.84 14.25
N GLU A 4 5.80 -17.62 13.79
CA GLU A 4 6.35 -16.27 13.70
C GLU A 4 5.57 -15.46 12.65
N LEU A 5 5.14 -14.27 13.03
CA LEU A 5 4.46 -13.33 12.12
C LEU A 5 5.49 -12.36 11.55
N THR A 6 5.51 -12.24 10.23
CA THR A 6 6.28 -11.20 9.55
C THR A 6 5.40 -9.98 9.30
N PRO A 7 5.90 -8.75 9.53
CA PRO A 7 5.15 -7.54 9.20
C PRO A 7 4.90 -7.46 7.69
N PHE A 8 3.63 -7.33 7.30
CA PHE A 8 3.24 -7.10 5.93
C PHE A 8 3.33 -5.61 5.59
N LYS A 9 4.10 -5.28 4.55
CA LYS A 9 4.25 -3.91 4.05
C LYS A 9 3.62 -3.81 2.68
N ILE A 10 2.42 -3.26 2.60
CA ILE A 10 1.70 -3.15 1.32
C ILE A 10 2.46 -2.34 0.27
N ALA A 11 3.28 -1.38 0.67
CA ALA A 11 4.11 -0.58 -0.23
C ALA A 11 5.06 -1.43 -1.10
N ASP A 12 5.47 -2.61 -0.64
CA ASP A 12 6.34 -3.52 -1.39
C ASP A 12 5.61 -4.17 -2.58
N LEU A 13 4.28 -4.15 -2.59
CA LEU A 13 3.42 -4.66 -3.67
C LEU A 13 2.94 -3.56 -4.64
N LEU A 14 3.13 -2.29 -4.30
CA LEU A 14 2.70 -1.15 -5.10
C LEU A 14 3.82 -0.72 -6.08
N ASP A 15 4.31 -1.67 -6.86
CA ASP A 15 5.52 -1.56 -7.70
C ASP A 15 5.31 -0.87 -9.06
N SER A 16 4.06 -0.55 -9.39
CA SER A 16 3.66 0.04 -10.66
C SER A 16 2.50 1.00 -10.47
N GLU A 17 2.34 1.94 -11.41
CA GLU A 17 1.20 2.86 -11.36
C GLU A 17 -0.14 2.11 -11.42
N ALA A 18 -0.22 1.04 -12.21
CA ALA A 18 -1.42 0.20 -12.27
C ALA A 18 -1.78 -0.42 -10.92
N ALA A 19 -0.79 -0.97 -10.20
CA ALA A 19 -1.00 -1.53 -8.86
C ALA A 19 -1.43 -0.45 -7.85
N ILE A 20 -0.84 0.75 -7.93
CA ILE A 20 -1.23 1.90 -7.09
C ILE A 20 -2.68 2.31 -7.36
N GLN A 21 -3.08 2.41 -8.62
CA GLN A 21 -4.45 2.80 -8.99
C GLN A 21 -5.48 1.78 -8.52
N GLU A 22 -5.20 0.49 -8.67
CA GLU A 22 -6.07 -0.58 -8.20
C GLU A 22 -6.21 -0.58 -6.67
N TYR A 23 -5.10 -0.42 -5.95
CA TYR A 23 -5.14 -0.32 -4.49
C TYR A 23 -5.98 0.87 -4.01
N LEU A 24 -5.77 2.06 -4.61
CA LEU A 24 -6.54 3.25 -4.25
C LEU A 24 -8.01 3.13 -4.62
N SER A 25 -8.36 2.49 -5.74
CA SER A 25 -9.76 2.31 -6.14
C SER A 25 -10.52 1.48 -5.10
N GLN A 26 -9.94 0.39 -4.62
CA GLN A 26 -10.52 -0.46 -3.59
C GLN A 26 -10.69 0.29 -2.27
N VAL A 27 -9.64 0.99 -1.81
CA VAL A 27 -9.69 1.79 -0.57
C VAL A 27 -10.74 2.89 -0.65
N LEU A 28 -10.92 3.54 -1.81
CA LEU A 28 -11.92 4.60 -1.97
C LEU A 28 -13.37 4.06 -2.00
N VAL A 29 -13.56 2.81 -2.40
CA VAL A 29 -14.89 2.19 -2.46
C VAL A 29 -15.31 1.65 -1.10
N GLU A 30 -14.39 1.02 -0.37
CA GLU A 30 -14.71 0.25 0.83
C GLU A 30 -14.17 0.86 2.14
N GLY A 31 -13.14 1.70 2.03
CA GLY A 31 -12.39 2.20 3.18
C GLY A 31 -13.02 3.40 3.87
N ASP A 32 -12.71 3.54 5.15
CA ASP A 32 -13.06 4.73 5.92
C ASP A 32 -12.04 5.88 5.71
N ALA A 33 -12.34 7.05 6.28
CA ALA A 33 -11.48 8.22 6.15
C ALA A 33 -10.05 7.98 6.64
N ASP A 34 -9.87 7.20 7.70
CA ASP A 34 -8.55 6.91 8.26
C ASP A 34 -7.77 5.95 7.34
N GLU A 35 -8.46 4.99 6.73
CA GLU A 35 -7.88 4.08 5.75
C GLU A 35 -7.42 4.80 4.49
N ILE A 36 -8.21 5.76 3.99
CA ILE A 36 -7.82 6.60 2.85
C ILE A 36 -6.53 7.39 3.17
N ILE A 37 -6.41 7.96 4.38
CA ILE A 37 -5.21 8.69 4.81
C ILE A 37 -4.00 7.74 4.91
N ARG A 38 -4.16 6.54 5.47
CA ARG A 38 -3.08 5.54 5.54
C ARG A 38 -2.65 5.10 4.14
N ALA A 39 -3.58 4.86 3.23
CA ALA A 39 -3.30 4.46 1.86
C ALA A 39 -2.44 5.49 1.12
N GLN A 40 -2.68 6.78 1.32
CA GLN A 40 -1.82 7.84 0.77
C GLN A 40 -0.38 7.74 1.26
N SER A 41 -0.17 7.38 2.53
CA SER A 41 1.16 7.19 3.09
C SER A 41 1.86 5.97 2.50
N HIS A 42 1.14 4.85 2.32
CA HIS A 42 1.67 3.66 1.65
C HIS A 42 2.08 3.93 0.20
N VAL A 43 1.27 4.67 -0.55
CA VAL A 43 1.58 5.05 -1.93
C VAL A 43 2.82 5.93 -2.01
N GLN A 44 2.98 6.89 -1.09
CA GLN A 44 4.20 7.72 -1.05
C GLN A 44 5.46 6.87 -0.82
N VAL A 45 5.42 5.94 0.13
CA VAL A 45 6.55 5.03 0.39
C VAL A 45 6.86 4.17 -0.84
N ALA A 46 5.84 3.62 -1.48
CA ALA A 46 6.01 2.81 -2.69
C ALA A 46 6.67 3.60 -3.83
N ARG A 47 6.21 4.83 -4.08
CA ARG A 47 6.79 5.70 -5.12
C ARG A 47 8.26 6.04 -4.85
N LEU A 48 8.61 6.30 -3.59
CA LEU A 48 10.00 6.53 -3.21
C LEU A 48 10.87 5.31 -3.53
N HIS A 49 10.44 4.11 -3.10
CA HIS A 49 11.18 2.87 -3.39
C HIS A 49 11.29 2.56 -4.88
N ASN A 50 10.23 2.80 -5.67
CA ASN A 50 10.24 2.53 -7.11
C ASN A 50 11.13 3.49 -7.89
N THR A 51 11.40 4.69 -7.35
CA THR A 51 12.31 5.66 -7.97
C THR A 51 13.79 5.32 -7.74
N GLU A 52 14.08 4.55 -6.70
CA GLU A 52 15.44 4.11 -6.32
C GLU A 52 15.86 2.76 -6.94
N ARG A 53 14.98 2.13 -7.74
CA ARG A 53 15.18 0.83 -8.40
C ARG A 53 15.59 0.97 -9.87
#